data_AF-A0A4W3GET3-F1
#
_entry.id   AF-A0A4W3GET3-F1
#
_cell.length_a   1.000
_cell.length_b   1.000
_cell.length_c   1.000
_cell.angle_alpha   90.00
_cell.angle_beta   90.00
_cell.angle_gamma   90.00
#
_symmetry.space_group_name_H-M   'P 1'
#
loop_
_entity.id
_entity.type
_entity.pdbx_description
1 polymer ?
#
loop_
_entity_poly.entity_id
_entity_poly.type
_entity_poly.pdbx_seq_one_letter_code
_entity_poly.pdbx_strand_id
1 'polypeptide(L)'
;LPSIQGSFKIYPLPEDPTSSLPPAQFRQLPPSEPQVCTVRLYVVRALNLQPKDRNGLCDAYIKLSLGKVTVDDREGYVPNTLNPVFGRMYQLSAIIPLNKDLKVSVYDYDLVSQDEKIGETVIDLENRFLSRFGARCG
;
A
#
# COMPACT_ATOMS: atom_id res chain seq x y z
N LEU A 1 -0.51 -10.24 -15.56
CA LEU A 1 -1.83 -10.85 -15.26
C LEU A 1 -2.01 -10.80 -13.75
N PRO A 2 -3.10 -10.24 -13.22
CA PRO A 2 -3.31 -10.24 -11.77
C PRO A 2 -3.51 -11.69 -11.31
N SER A 3 -2.69 -12.12 -10.35
CA SER A 3 -2.78 -13.44 -9.76
C SER A 3 -3.97 -13.48 -8.79
N ILE A 4 -4.93 -14.36 -9.06
CA ILE A 4 -6.02 -14.64 -8.12
C ILE A 4 -5.42 -15.42 -6.95
N GLN A 5 -5.34 -14.80 -5.77
CA GLN A 5 -5.04 -15.51 -4.53
C GLN A 5 -6.35 -16.00 -3.90
N GLY A 6 -6.65 -17.28 -4.07
CA GLY A 6 -7.81 -17.91 -3.46
C GLY A 6 -7.73 -19.43 -3.49
N SER A 7 -8.23 -20.09 -2.46
CA SER A 7 -8.46 -21.53 -2.46
C SER A 7 -9.80 -21.80 -3.15
N PHE A 8 -9.77 -22.38 -4.35
CA PHE A 8 -10.98 -22.91 -4.98
C PHE A 8 -11.18 -24.36 -4.55
N LYS A 9 -12.40 -24.71 -4.17
CA LYS A 9 -12.80 -26.09 -3.90
C LYS A 9 -13.85 -26.47 -4.94
N ILE A 10 -13.46 -27.38 -5.83
CA ILE A 10 -14.37 -27.92 -6.83
C ILE A 10 -15.19 -28.99 -6.12
N TYR A 11 -16.50 -28.76 -6.00
CA TYR A 11 -17.41 -29.78 -5.53
C TYR A 11 -17.81 -30.63 -6.74
N PRO A 12 -17.51 -31.94 -6.75
CA PRO A 12 -18.06 -32.80 -7.79
C PRO A 12 -19.58 -32.72 -7.71
N LEU A 13 -20.22 -32.47 -8.86
CA LEU A 13 -21.66 -32.59 -8.96
C LEU A 13 -22.03 -34.06 -8.69
N PRO A 14 -23.11 -34.32 -7.95
CA PRO A 14 -23.59 -35.69 -7.83
C PRO A 14 -23.89 -36.29 -9.21
N GLU A 15 -23.59 -37.57 -9.40
CA GLU A 15 -23.92 -38.29 -10.64
C GLU A 15 -25.44 -38.35 -10.89
N ASP A 16 -26.23 -38.35 -9.80
CA ASP A 16 -27.68 -38.30 -9.83
C ASP A 16 -28.19 -36.84 -9.76
N PRO A 17 -28.83 -36.32 -10.82
CA PRO A 17 -29.34 -34.94 -10.86
C PRO A 17 -30.49 -34.67 -9.89
N THR A 18 -31.07 -35.70 -9.28
CA THR A 18 -32.15 -35.56 -8.28
C THR A 18 -31.64 -35.47 -6.84
N SER A 19 -30.36 -35.78 -6.63
CA SER A 19 -29.77 -35.76 -5.28
C SER A 19 -29.52 -34.33 -4.78
N SER A 20 -29.57 -34.15 -3.46
CA SER A 20 -29.38 -32.84 -2.84
C SER A 20 -27.95 -32.33 -3.03
N LEU A 21 -27.81 -31.10 -3.52
CA LEU A 21 -26.51 -30.45 -3.64
C LEU A 21 -25.83 -30.34 -2.25
N PRO A 22 -24.49 -30.51 -2.17
CA PRO A 22 -23.77 -30.34 -0.93
C PRO A 22 -24.01 -28.93 -0.35
N PRO A 23 -24.09 -28.78 0.98
CA PRO A 23 -24.29 -27.47 1.60
C PRO A 23 -23.19 -26.50 1.18
N ALA A 24 -23.57 -25.33 0.68
CA ALA A 24 -22.63 -24.27 0.36
C ALA A 24 -21.86 -23.85 1.63
N GLN A 25 -20.59 -24.24 1.74
CA GLN A 25 -19.76 -23.96 2.91
C GLN A 25 -19.41 -22.46 3.03
N PHE A 26 -19.49 -21.70 1.93
CA PHE A 26 -19.22 -20.26 1.89
C PHE A 26 -20.52 -19.48 1.65
N ARG A 27 -21.29 -19.25 2.73
CA ARG A 27 -22.60 -18.59 2.65
C ARG A 27 -22.53 -17.05 2.57
N GLN A 28 -21.38 -16.46 2.90
CA GLN A 28 -21.18 -15.01 2.93
C GLN A 28 -19.74 -14.69 2.48
N LEU A 29 -19.52 -14.67 1.16
CA LEU A 29 -18.35 -14.00 0.63
C LEU A 29 -18.58 -12.49 0.72
N PRO A 30 -17.58 -11.68 1.10
CA PRO A 30 -17.71 -10.23 0.99
C PRO A 30 -18.06 -9.87 -0.46
N PRO A 31 -18.82 -8.78 -0.70
CA PRO A 31 -19.18 -8.37 -2.05
C PRO A 31 -17.91 -8.22 -2.90
N SER A 32 -17.83 -8.95 -4.02
CA SER A 32 -16.73 -8.86 -4.99
C SER A 32 -16.77 -7.58 -5.84
N GLU A 33 -17.57 -6.60 -5.44
CA GLU A 33 -17.70 -5.32 -6.15
C GLU A 33 -16.56 -4.37 -5.76
N PRO A 34 -16.10 -3.51 -6.68
CA PRO A 34 -15.13 -2.47 -6.35
C PRO A 34 -15.62 -1.58 -5.20
N GLN A 35 -14.84 -1.47 -4.14
CA GLN A 35 -15.19 -0.67 -2.96
C GLN A 35 -14.40 0.63 -2.92
N VAL A 36 -15.11 1.74 -2.70
CA VAL A 36 -14.48 3.04 -2.46
C VAL A 36 -14.02 3.10 -1.00
N CYS A 37 -12.72 3.33 -0.79
CA CYS A 37 -12.10 3.39 0.52
C CYS A 37 -11.39 4.73 0.72
N THR A 38 -11.42 5.27 1.94
CA THR A 38 -10.55 6.36 2.36
C THR A 38 -9.31 5.78 3.04
N VAL A 39 -8.13 6.07 2.50
CA VAL A 39 -6.85 5.60 3.02
C VAL A 39 -6.18 6.74 3.76
N ARG A 40 -5.89 6.55 5.05
CA ARG A 40 -5.10 7.49 5.86
C ARG A 40 -3.74 6.90 6.14
N LEU A 41 -2.69 7.52 5.63
CA LEU A 41 -1.31 7.14 5.86
C LEU A 41 -0.70 8.10 6.88
N TYR A 42 -0.20 7.55 7.98
CA TYR A 42 0.55 8.30 8.99
C TYR A 42 2.03 7.97 8.83
N VAL A 43 2.83 8.95 8.39
CA VAL A 43 4.28 8.81 8.25
C VAL A 43 4.93 9.49 9.45
N VAL A 44 5.42 8.68 10.39
CA VAL A 44 5.96 9.18 11.66
C VAL A 44 7.42 9.62 11.51
N ARG A 45 8.30 8.69 11.15
CA ARG A 45 9.75 8.92 11.02
C ARG A 45 10.39 7.87 10.10
N ALA A 46 11.57 8.18 9.59
CA ALA A 46 12.50 7.19 9.04
C ALA A 46 13.73 7.05 9.96
N LEU A 47 14.46 5.95 9.80
CA LEU A 47 15.63 5.62 10.60
C LEU A 47 16.76 5.17 9.68
N ASN A 48 17.98 5.65 9.94
CA ASN A 48 19.20 5.25 9.25
C ASN A 48 19.07 5.27 7.71
N LEU A 49 18.56 6.38 7.16
CA LEU A 49 18.53 6.59 5.71
C LEU A 49 19.94 6.46 5.12
N GLN A 50 20.02 5.91 3.91
CA GLN A 50 21.30 5.83 3.20
C GLN A 50 21.60 7.20 2.59
N PRO A 51 22.71 7.85 2.99
CA PRO A 51 23.10 9.13 2.43
C PRO A 51 23.30 9.02 0.92
N LYS A 52 22.82 10.02 0.19
CA LYS A 52 23.13 10.20 -1.23
C LYS A 52 24.15 11.31 -1.44
N ASP A 53 24.06 12.33 -0.61
CA ASP A 53 24.92 13.50 -0.66
C ASP A 53 26.31 13.30 -0.08
N ARG A 54 27.24 14.12 -0.57
CA ARG A 54 28.65 14.16 -0.10
C ARG A 54 28.79 14.58 1.36
N ASN A 55 27.82 15.29 1.92
CA ASN A 55 27.80 15.70 3.32
C ASN A 55 27.51 14.52 4.28
N GLY A 56 27.08 13.36 3.74
CA GLY A 56 26.73 12.18 4.54
C GLY A 56 25.39 12.28 5.27
N LEU A 57 24.54 13.24 4.90
CA LEU A 57 23.19 13.46 5.42
C LEU A 57 22.17 13.43 4.27
N CYS A 58 20.89 13.55 4.61
CA CYS A 58 19.79 13.67 3.66
C CYS A 58 18.86 14.83 4.03
N ASP A 59 18.30 15.45 3.02
CA ASP A 59 17.20 16.40 3.04
C ASP A 59 15.90 15.66 2.63
N ALA A 60 15.40 14.80 3.53
CA ALA A 60 14.45 13.77 3.14
C ALA A 60 12.99 14.26 3.04
N TYR A 61 12.25 13.81 2.03
CA TYR A 61 10.81 14.04 1.89
C TYR A 61 10.04 12.81 1.38
N ILE A 62 8.70 12.86 1.44
CA ILE A 62 7.83 11.74 1.08
C ILE A 62 7.13 11.99 -0.25
N LYS A 63 7.08 10.95 -1.08
CA LYS A 63 6.25 10.89 -2.28
C LYS A 63 5.36 9.67 -2.24
N LEU A 64 4.06 9.86 -2.48
CA LEU A 64 3.06 8.80 -2.45
C LEU A 64 2.47 8.60 -3.84
N SER A 65 2.16 7.36 -4.18
CA SER A 65 1.38 7.04 -5.37
C SER A 65 0.34 5.97 -5.09
N LEU A 66 -0.89 6.21 -5.56
CA LEU A 66 -2.01 5.28 -5.47
C LEU A 66 -2.84 5.36 -6.75
N GLY A 67 -2.69 4.35 -7.61
CA GLY A 67 -3.29 4.38 -8.95
C GLY A 67 -2.74 5.56 -9.77
N LYS A 68 -3.62 6.49 -10.16
CA LYS A 68 -3.23 7.71 -10.90
C LYS A 68 -2.93 8.90 -9.99
N VAL A 69 -3.25 8.81 -8.70
CA VAL A 69 -3.04 9.89 -7.74
C VAL A 69 -1.60 9.83 -7.27
N THR A 70 -0.92 10.98 -7.30
CA THR A 70 0.42 11.15 -6.74
C THR A 70 0.40 12.34 -5.80
N VAL A 71 1.02 12.19 -4.63
CA VAL A 71 1.28 13.28 -3.69
C VAL A 71 2.79 13.47 -3.64
N ASP A 72 3.24 14.68 -3.93
CA ASP A 72 4.64 15.06 -3.88
C ASP A 72 4.82 16.10 -2.76
N ASP A 73 5.46 15.70 -1.66
CA ASP A 73 5.63 16.52 -0.47
C ASP A 73 7.05 17.10 -0.39
N ARG A 74 7.62 17.43 -1.56
CA ARG A 74 8.98 17.96 -1.71
C ARG A 74 9.27 19.17 -0.83
N GLU A 75 8.36 20.15 -0.81
CA GLU A 75 8.47 21.35 0.04
C GLU A 75 8.40 21.02 1.54
N GLY A 76 7.97 19.80 1.87
CA GLY A 76 7.88 19.27 3.22
C GLY A 76 9.12 18.54 3.72
N TYR A 77 10.26 18.66 3.05
CA TYR A 77 11.48 17.96 3.41
C TYR A 77 11.98 18.28 4.83
N VAL A 78 12.69 17.32 5.41
CA VAL A 78 13.35 17.45 6.73
C VAL A 78 14.86 17.48 6.48
N PRO A 79 15.52 18.60 6.76
CA PRO A 79 16.90 18.80 6.35
C PRO A 79 17.92 18.06 7.22
N ASN A 80 19.08 17.76 6.62
CA ASN A 80 20.33 17.39 7.26
C ASN A 80 20.21 16.28 8.32
N THR A 81 19.52 15.18 8.01
CA THR A 81 19.39 14.06 8.95
C THR A 81 19.14 12.72 8.26
N LEU A 82 19.74 11.65 8.82
CA LEU A 82 19.44 10.27 8.42
C LEU A 82 18.26 9.68 9.20
N ASN A 83 17.70 10.41 10.17
CA ASN A 83 16.60 9.97 11.02
C ASN A 83 15.48 11.02 11.06
N PRO A 84 14.90 11.39 9.90
CA PRO A 84 13.88 12.44 9.84
C PRO A 84 12.62 12.04 10.59
N VAL A 85 12.07 12.98 11.36
CA VAL A 85 10.74 12.87 11.95
C VAL A 85 9.79 13.71 11.11
N PHE A 86 8.92 13.04 10.34
CA PHE A 86 7.95 13.70 9.47
C PHE A 86 6.71 14.14 10.25
N GLY A 87 6.12 13.23 11.04
CA GLY A 87 4.89 13.50 11.79
C GLY A 87 3.69 13.87 10.92
N ARG A 88 3.60 13.36 9.68
CA ARG A 88 2.60 13.77 8.68
C ARG A 88 1.49 12.75 8.50
N MET A 89 0.30 13.25 8.15
CA MET A 89 -0.84 12.42 7.75
C MET A 89 -1.26 12.80 6.33
N TYR A 90 -1.44 11.80 5.49
CA TYR A 90 -1.96 11.94 4.13
C TYR A 90 -3.27 11.18 4.00
N GLN A 91 -4.22 11.74 3.27
CA GLN A 91 -5.50 11.11 2.98
C GLN A 91 -5.67 10.95 1.46
N LEU A 92 -5.94 9.72 1.02
CA LEU A 92 -6.11 9.34 -0.38
C LEU A 92 -7.42 8.56 -0.54
N SER A 93 -8.03 8.65 -1.71
CA SER A 93 -9.17 7.81 -2.08
C SER A 93 -8.69 6.62 -2.90
N ALA A 94 -9.18 5.42 -2.59
CA ALA A 94 -8.87 4.19 -3.29
C ALA A 94 -10.15 3.52 -3.78
N ILE A 95 -10.09 2.81 -4.90
CA ILE A 95 -11.12 1.86 -5.32
C ILE A 95 -10.49 0.48 -5.26
N ILE A 96 -10.81 -0.35 -4.27
CA ILE A 96 -10.22 -1.69 -4.12
C ILE A 96 -11.07 -2.70 -4.91
N PRO A 97 -10.48 -3.59 -5.73
CA PRO A 97 -9.04 -3.86 -5.88
C PRO A 97 -8.33 -3.05 -6.99
N LEU A 98 -9.02 -2.14 -7.67
CA LEU A 98 -8.49 -1.40 -8.83
C LEU A 98 -7.27 -0.52 -8.51
N ASN A 99 -7.23 0.09 -7.33
CA ASN A 99 -6.16 0.93 -6.80
C ASN A 99 -5.74 0.40 -5.43
N LYS A 100 -5.14 -0.80 -5.42
CA LYS A 100 -4.75 -1.48 -4.19
C LYS A 100 -3.29 -1.25 -3.79
N ASP A 101 -2.42 -0.90 -4.72
CA ASP A 101 -0.98 -0.78 -4.44
C ASP A 101 -0.64 0.68 -4.05
N LEU A 102 -0.56 0.94 -2.74
CA LEU A 102 -0.07 2.22 -2.20
C LEU A 102 1.45 2.22 -2.14
N LYS A 103 2.08 2.99 -3.00
CA LYS A 103 3.53 3.19 -3.03
C LYS A 103 3.91 4.37 -2.14
N VAL A 104 4.88 4.14 -1.25
CA VAL A 104 5.49 5.15 -0.38
C VAL A 104 6.98 5.21 -0.70
N SER A 105 7.44 6.35 -1.19
CA SER A 105 8.83 6.57 -1.57
C SER A 105 9.42 7.70 -0.74
N VAL A 106 10.70 7.56 -0.38
CA VAL A 106 11.48 8.59 0.31
C VAL A 106 12.54 9.10 -0.65
N TYR A 107 12.63 10.41 -0.78
CA TYR A 107 13.55 11.11 -1.69
C TYR A 107 14.46 12.04 -0.90
N ASP A 108 15.64 12.29 -1.46
CA ASP A 108 16.60 13.30 -1.02
C ASP A 108 16.40 14.56 -1.86
N TYR A 109 16.13 15.69 -1.21
CA TYR A 109 15.95 16.97 -1.87
C TYR A 109 17.30 17.56 -2.27
N ASP A 110 17.39 18.02 -3.52
CA ASP A 110 18.57 18.73 -4.01
C ASP A 110 18.23 20.16 -4.46
N LEU A 111 19.10 21.11 -4.11
CA LEU A 111 18.99 22.51 -4.55
C LEU A 111 19.40 22.69 -6.01
N VAL A 112 20.41 21.95 -6.46
CA VAL A 112 21.09 22.19 -7.75
C VAL A 112 20.93 21.01 -8.71
N SER A 113 20.95 19.79 -8.19
CA SER A 113 20.74 18.54 -8.93
C SER A 113 19.28 18.09 -8.90
N GLN A 114 19.00 16.98 -9.57
CA GLN A 114 17.72 16.30 -9.49
C GLN A 114 17.64 15.49 -8.20
N ASP A 115 16.55 15.66 -7.46
CA ASP A 115 16.24 14.87 -6.27
C ASP A 115 16.40 13.36 -6.49
N GLU A 116 17.09 12.71 -5.57
CA GLU A 116 17.40 11.29 -5.66
C GLU A 116 16.45 10.43 -4.83
N LYS A 117 16.04 9.27 -5.37
CA LYS A 117 15.24 8.33 -4.59
C LYS A 117 16.12 7.56 -3.62
N ILE A 118 15.84 7.69 -2.32
CA ILE A 118 16.53 6.94 -1.25
C ILE A 118 15.97 5.51 -1.19
N GLY A 119 14.65 5.37 -1.17
CA GLY A 119 14.00 4.07 -1.02
C GLY A 119 12.48 4.10 -1.27
N GLU A 120 11.88 2.91 -1.33
CA GLU A 120 10.45 2.75 -1.62
C GLU A 120 9.91 1.47 -1.00
N THR A 121 8.64 1.52 -0.58
CA THR A 121 7.86 0.35 -0.22
C THR A 121 6.48 0.40 -0.89
N VAL A 122 5.89 -0.77 -1.10
CA VAL A 122 4.54 -0.91 -1.66
C VAL A 122 3.67 -1.66 -0.66
N ILE A 123 2.54 -1.05 -0.35
CA ILE A 123 1.52 -1.55 0.57
C ILE A 123 0.35 -2.07 -0.26
N ASP A 124 0.05 -3.36 -0.14
CA ASP A 124 -1.18 -3.92 -0.69
C ASP A 124 -2.37 -3.62 0.25
N LEU A 125 -3.19 -2.64 -0.15
CA LEU A 125 -4.38 -2.20 0.56
C LEU A 125 -5.52 -3.23 0.51
N GLU A 126 -5.61 -4.03 -0.54
CA GLU A 126 -6.62 -5.10 -0.63
C GLU A 126 -6.37 -6.15 0.44
N ASN A 127 -5.12 -6.62 0.54
CA ASN A 127 -4.71 -7.55 1.57
C ASN A 127 -4.95 -6.97 2.98
N ARG A 128 -4.62 -5.68 3.18
CA ARG A 128 -4.86 -5.02 4.48
C ARG A 128 -6.33 -4.86 4.81
N PHE A 129 -7.17 -4.59 3.82
CA PHE A 129 -8.61 -4.46 4.02
C PHE A 129 -9.27 -5.82 4.33
N LEU A 130 -8.83 -6.89 3.68
CA LEU A 130 -9.41 -8.23 3.81
C LEU A 130 -8.80 -9.08 4.94
N SER A 131 -7.67 -8.67 5.51
CA SER A 131 -7.02 -9.39 6.61
C SER A 131 -7.87 -9.40 7.88
N ARG A 132 -8.13 -10.61 8.40
CA ARG A 132 -8.87 -10.81 9.67
C ARG A 132 -8.13 -10.33 10.91
N PHE A 133 -6.81 -10.15 10.83
CA PHE A 133 -5.96 -9.85 11.99
C PHE A 133 -5.80 -8.34 12.24
N GLY A 134 -6.58 -7.51 11.54
CA GLY A 134 -6.35 -6.07 11.46
C GLY A 134 -5.09 -5.79 10.65
N ALA A 135 -5.08 -4.68 9.92
CA ALA A 135 -3.99 -4.25 9.04
C ALA A 135 -2.69 -3.85 9.79
N ARG A 136 -2.21 -4.67 10.73
CA ARG A 136 -0.92 -4.51 11.40
C ARG A 136 0.13 -5.21 10.56
N CYS A 137 0.73 -4.45 9.66
CA CYS A 137 2.03 -4.82 9.10
C CYS A 137 3.13 -4.38 10.06
N GLY A 138 3.93 -5.36 10.45
CA GLY A 138 5.23 -5.29 11.12
C GLY A 138 5.91 -6.62 10.86
#